data_AF-A0A1F7VB84-F1
#
_entry.id   AF-A0A1F7VB84-F1
#
_cell.length_a   1.000
_cell.length_b   1.000
_cell.length_c   1.000
_cell.angle_alpha   90.00
_cell.angle_beta   90.00
_cell.angle_gamma   90.00
#
_symmetry.space_group_name_H-M   'P 1'
#
loop_
_entity.id
_entity.type
_entity.pdbx_description
1 polymer ?
#
loop_
_entity_poly.entity_id
_entity_poly.type
_entity_poly.pdbx_seq_one_letter_code
_entity_poly.pdbx_strand_id
1 'polypeptide(L)'
;MARKWGFVIQSFEAGMFGLVLSRVEDDGTVSARAEYQDVPVLAGSRGSLVLEPNVTQPALLLDIEGDGLAEFSVSANVPPQPEAFVSVLVRAVRSLSLPRGIERSFLAKLGAAARSLDRGDRNAARGQLGAFVNEVSAQEGKALAETEKGLLTRLAEGALAVLG
;
A
#
# COMPACT_ATOMS: atom_id res chain seq x y z
N MET A 1 -32.73 3.41 -14.82
CA MET A 1 -31.76 2.75 -13.92
C MET A 1 -30.43 3.48 -14.06
N ALA A 2 -29.77 3.81 -12.95
CA ALA A 2 -28.49 4.50 -12.98
C ALA A 2 -27.38 3.54 -13.45
N ARG A 3 -26.52 3.96 -14.37
CA ARG A 3 -25.44 3.11 -14.93
C ARG A 3 -24.31 2.99 -13.91
N LYS A 4 -23.87 1.77 -13.64
CA LYS A 4 -22.66 1.47 -12.85
C LYS A 4 -21.52 1.05 -13.76
N TRP A 5 -20.29 1.35 -13.35
CA TRP A 5 -19.08 0.99 -14.09
C TRP A 5 -18.11 0.26 -13.17
N GLY A 6 -17.60 -0.88 -13.62
CA GLY A 6 -16.59 -1.66 -12.91
C GLY A 6 -15.24 -1.50 -13.59
N PHE A 7 -14.20 -1.27 -12.80
CA PHE A 7 -12.81 -1.19 -13.26
C PHE A 7 -11.99 -2.22 -12.50
N VAL A 8 -11.08 -2.87 -13.22
CA VAL A 8 -10.01 -3.68 -12.64
C VAL A 8 -8.69 -3.10 -13.11
N ILE A 9 -7.81 -2.84 -12.15
CA ILE A 9 -6.48 -2.27 -12.36
C ILE A 9 -5.50 -3.33 -11.89
N GLN A 10 -4.46 -3.60 -12.67
CA GLN A 10 -3.42 -4.56 -12.31
C GLN A 10 -2.08 -3.84 -12.21
N SER A 11 -1.35 -4.10 -11.13
CA SER A 11 0.03 -3.64 -11.01
C SER A 11 0.98 -4.67 -11.63
N PHE A 12 1.99 -4.18 -12.34
CA PHE A 12 3.06 -4.99 -12.92
C PHE A 12 4.36 -4.92 -12.10
N GLU A 13 4.48 -3.92 -11.23
CA GLU A 13 5.65 -3.70 -10.39
C GLU A 13 5.21 -3.46 -8.94
N ALA A 14 6.14 -3.66 -7.99
CA ALA A 14 5.91 -3.30 -6.60
C ALA A 14 6.21 -1.81 -6.37
N GLY A 15 5.43 -1.16 -5.52
CA GLY A 15 5.62 0.25 -5.22
C GLY A 15 4.38 0.89 -4.63
N MET A 16 4.23 2.19 -4.89
CA MET A 16 3.03 2.95 -4.56
C MET A 16 2.47 3.54 -5.85
N PHE A 17 1.16 3.54 -6.00
CA PHE A 17 0.51 4.18 -7.14
C PHE A 17 -0.51 5.23 -6.67
N GLY A 18 -0.77 6.17 -7.58
CA GLY A 18 -1.86 7.13 -7.45
C GLY A 18 -2.90 6.91 -8.55
N LEU A 19 -4.17 7.17 -8.24
CA LEU A 19 -5.27 7.10 -9.19
C LEU A 19 -6.19 8.30 -8.98
N VAL A 20 -6.51 8.99 -10.07
CA VAL A 20 -7.49 10.07 -10.07
C VAL A 20 -8.59 9.73 -11.07
N LEU A 21 -9.83 9.80 -10.63
CA LEU A 21 -11.01 9.62 -11.46
C LEU A 21 -11.81 10.92 -11.41
N SER A 22 -12.11 11.47 -12.57
CA SER A 22 -12.95 12.68 -12.70
C SER A 22 -14.22 12.33 -13.44
N ARG A 23 -15.37 12.74 -12.89
CA ARG A 23 -16.63 12.76 -13.64
C ARG A 23 -16.69 14.06 -14.41
N VAL A 24 -16.80 13.95 -15.73
CA VAL A 24 -16.89 15.08 -16.65
C VAL A 24 -18.28 15.06 -17.27
N GLU A 25 -19.00 16.17 -17.18
CA GLU A 25 -20.32 16.36 -17.79
C GLU A 25 -20.20 16.64 -19.31
N ASP A 26 -21.32 16.64 -20.02
CA ASP A 26 -21.35 16.85 -21.48
C ASP A 26 -20.77 18.22 -21.91
N ASP A 27 -20.80 19.20 -21.01
CA ASP A 27 -20.23 20.55 -21.23
C ASP A 27 -18.72 20.65 -20.89
N GLY A 28 -18.10 19.55 -20.49
CA GLY A 28 -16.69 19.49 -20.10
C GLY A 28 -16.42 19.84 -18.63
N THR A 29 -17.43 20.17 -17.84
CA THR A 29 -17.27 20.50 -16.42
C THR A 29 -16.94 19.24 -15.61
N VAL A 30 -15.96 19.33 -14.70
CA VAL A 30 -15.68 18.27 -13.73
C VAL A 30 -16.66 18.38 -12.56
N SER A 31 -17.62 17.46 -12.46
CA SER A 31 -18.66 17.47 -11.41
C SER A 31 -18.28 16.68 -10.16
N ALA A 32 -17.33 15.76 -10.26
CA ALA A 32 -16.82 15.00 -9.12
C ALA A 32 -15.38 14.51 -9.37
N ARG A 33 -14.63 14.31 -8.28
CA ARG A 33 -13.27 13.76 -8.31
C ARG A 33 -13.09 12.74 -7.18
N ALA A 34 -12.52 11.59 -7.53
CA ALA A 34 -12.12 10.55 -6.58
C ALA A 34 -10.61 10.34 -6.72
N GLU A 35 -9.88 10.51 -5.63
CA GLU A 35 -8.42 10.46 -5.63
C GLU A 35 -7.90 9.40 -4.65
N TYR A 36 -6.94 8.62 -5.09
CA TYR A 36 -6.24 7.62 -4.30
C TYR A 36 -4.76 7.96 -4.39
N GLN A 37 -4.11 8.14 -3.26
CA GLN A 37 -2.69 8.51 -3.18
C GLN A 37 -1.94 7.46 -2.39
N ASP A 38 -0.69 7.25 -2.77
CA ASP A 38 0.28 6.40 -2.07
C ASP A 38 -0.24 4.99 -1.77
N VAL A 39 -1.03 4.41 -2.67
CA VAL A 39 -1.60 3.08 -2.47
C VAL A 39 -0.51 2.03 -2.65
N PRO A 40 -0.15 1.25 -1.61
CA PRO A 40 0.93 0.27 -1.70
C PRO A 40 0.47 -0.97 -2.47
N VAL A 41 1.30 -1.44 -3.39
CA VAL A 41 1.05 -2.61 -4.25
C VAL A 41 2.30 -3.45 -4.46
N LEU A 42 2.09 -4.71 -4.81
CA LEU A 42 3.10 -5.63 -5.33
C LEU A 42 2.90 -5.84 -6.84
N ALA A 43 3.91 -6.42 -7.48
CA ALA A 43 3.71 -6.98 -8.81
C ALA A 43 2.63 -8.06 -8.75
N GLY A 44 1.61 -7.96 -9.61
CA GLY A 44 0.46 -8.86 -9.62
C GLY A 44 -0.73 -8.43 -8.76
N SER A 45 -0.60 -7.40 -7.91
CA SER A 45 -1.74 -6.87 -7.16
C SER A 45 -2.84 -6.37 -8.10
N ARG A 46 -4.09 -6.53 -7.69
CA ARG A 46 -5.28 -6.07 -8.41
C ARG A 46 -6.12 -5.12 -7.57
N GLY A 47 -6.49 -3.99 -8.16
CA GLY A 47 -7.47 -3.05 -7.62
C GLY A 47 -8.81 -3.22 -8.33
N SER A 48 -9.90 -3.40 -7.59
CA SER A 48 -11.26 -3.42 -8.14
C SER A 48 -12.06 -2.24 -7.61
N LEU A 49 -12.76 -1.55 -8.52
CA LEU A 49 -13.53 -0.36 -8.20
C LEU A 49 -14.88 -0.39 -8.90
N VAL A 50 -15.93 -0.01 -8.16
CA VAL A 50 -17.26 0.24 -8.74
C VAL A 50 -17.60 1.71 -8.60
N LEU A 51 -17.85 2.36 -9.74
CA LEU A 51 -18.36 3.72 -9.78
C LEU A 51 -19.87 3.70 -9.93
N GLU A 52 -20.54 4.31 -8.96
CA GLU A 52 -21.98 4.51 -8.95
C GLU A 52 -22.31 6.00 -8.92
N PRO A 53 -23.38 6.45 -9.60
CA PRO A 53 -23.69 7.89 -9.70
C PRO A 53 -23.88 8.58 -8.35
N ASN A 54 -24.38 7.87 -7.34
CA ASN A 54 -24.71 8.38 -6.02
C ASN A 54 -23.64 8.12 -4.96
N VAL A 55 -22.51 7.50 -5.32
CA VAL A 55 -21.39 7.24 -4.40
C VAL A 55 -20.33 8.31 -4.61
N THR A 56 -20.12 9.15 -3.59
CA THR A 56 -19.16 10.25 -3.63
C THR A 56 -17.75 9.85 -3.22
N GLN A 57 -17.62 8.75 -2.48
CA GLN A 57 -16.34 8.17 -2.05
C GLN A 57 -16.32 6.68 -2.40
N PRO A 58 -16.09 6.33 -3.68
CA PRO A 58 -16.01 4.94 -4.05
C PRO A 58 -14.79 4.29 -3.37
N ALA A 59 -14.91 2.99 -3.12
CA ALA A 59 -13.87 2.21 -2.44
C ALA A 59 -13.09 1.38 -3.46
N LEU A 60 -11.76 1.49 -3.40
CA LEU A 60 -10.84 0.64 -4.12
C LEU A 60 -10.56 -0.60 -3.28
N LEU A 61 -11.03 -1.75 -3.76
CA LEU A 61 -10.74 -3.05 -3.16
C LEU A 61 -9.40 -3.55 -3.68
N LEU A 62 -8.48 -3.87 -2.79
CA LEU A 62 -7.12 -4.29 -3.13
C LEU A 62 -6.94 -5.77 -2.81
N ASP A 63 -6.68 -6.55 -3.86
CA ASP A 63 -6.15 -7.91 -3.84
C ASP A 63 -4.63 -7.80 -4.03
N ILE A 64 -3.88 -7.82 -2.93
CA ILE A 64 -2.45 -7.57 -2.90
C ILE A 64 -1.67 -8.74 -3.52
N GLU A 65 -2.14 -9.98 -3.34
CA GLU A 65 -1.45 -11.17 -3.85
C GLU A 65 -1.91 -11.65 -5.24
N GLY A 66 -2.98 -11.06 -5.77
CA GLY A 66 -3.52 -11.38 -7.08
C GLY A 66 -4.30 -12.69 -7.14
N ASP A 67 -4.78 -13.20 -5.99
CA ASP A 67 -5.49 -14.48 -5.89
C ASP A 67 -7.00 -14.38 -6.13
N GLY A 68 -7.51 -13.15 -6.30
CA GLY A 68 -8.92 -12.85 -6.51
C GLY A 68 -9.69 -12.48 -5.22
N LEU A 69 -9.02 -12.43 -4.06
CA LEU A 69 -9.61 -12.02 -2.80
C LEU A 69 -9.00 -10.69 -2.33
N ALA A 70 -9.83 -9.66 -2.20
CA ALA A 70 -9.36 -8.38 -1.69
C ALA A 70 -9.10 -8.44 -0.17
N GLU A 71 -7.89 -8.06 0.26
CA GLU A 71 -7.53 -7.97 1.68
C GLU A 71 -7.75 -6.57 2.26
N PHE A 72 -7.68 -5.52 1.44
CA PHE A 72 -7.82 -4.13 1.90
C PHE A 72 -8.85 -3.34 1.10
N SER A 73 -9.37 -2.29 1.73
CA SER A 73 -10.20 -1.29 1.10
C SER A 73 -9.63 0.09 1.35
N VAL A 74 -9.49 0.89 0.29
CA VAL A 74 -9.08 2.29 0.35
C VAL A 74 -10.23 3.14 -0.17
N SER A 75 -10.77 4.03 0.66
CA SER A 75 -11.79 4.99 0.23
C SER A 75 -11.14 6.16 -0.51
N ALA A 76 -11.81 6.67 -1.55
CA ALA A 76 -11.34 7.86 -2.24
C ALA A 76 -11.17 9.05 -1.27
N ASN A 77 -10.08 9.79 -1.45
CA ASN A 77 -9.65 10.94 -0.66
C ASN A 77 -9.28 10.61 0.79
N VAL A 78 -9.09 9.33 1.10
CA VAL A 78 -8.62 8.85 2.40
C VAL A 78 -7.29 8.13 2.20
N PRO A 79 -6.24 8.44 3.00
CA PRO A 79 -4.99 7.69 2.93
C PRO A 79 -5.20 6.19 3.18
N PRO A 80 -4.39 5.30 2.57
CA PRO A 80 -4.44 3.88 2.88
C PRO A 80 -4.17 3.61 4.36
N GLN A 81 -4.74 2.51 4.85
CA GLN A 81 -4.52 2.07 6.22
C GLN A 81 -3.05 1.62 6.43
N PRO A 82 -2.42 1.89 7.59
CA PRO A 82 -1.04 1.49 7.84
C PRO A 82 -0.81 -0.03 7.70
N GLU A 83 -1.84 -0.84 7.97
CA GLU A 83 -1.84 -2.29 7.83
C GLU A 83 -1.60 -2.74 6.38
N ALA A 84 -2.12 -1.99 5.39
CA ALA A 84 -1.89 -2.27 3.98
C ALA A 84 -0.40 -2.16 3.63
N PHE A 85 0.27 -1.10 4.11
CA PHE A 85 1.71 -0.93 3.92
C PHE A 85 2.52 -2.03 4.60
N VAL A 86 2.19 -2.38 5.85
CA VAL A 86 2.90 -3.45 6.57
C VAL A 86 2.72 -4.81 5.89
N SER A 87 1.53 -5.11 5.38
CA SER A 87 1.26 -6.33 4.62
C SER A 87 2.10 -6.40 3.33
N VAL A 88 2.12 -5.31 2.56
CA VAL A 88 2.94 -5.19 1.35
C VAL A 88 4.43 -5.31 1.67
N LEU A 89 4.91 -4.66 2.74
CA LEU A 89 6.31 -4.77 3.19
C LEU A 89 6.70 -6.20 3.55
N VAL A 90 5.88 -6.92 4.31
CA VAL A 90 6.15 -8.31 4.70
C VAL A 90 6.29 -9.19 3.46
N ARG A 91 5.38 -9.03 2.50
CA ARG A 91 5.39 -9.80 1.25
C ARG A 91 6.56 -9.39 0.35
N ALA A 92 6.87 -8.10 0.25
CA ALA A 92 8.04 -7.59 -0.46
C ALA A 92 9.31 -8.22 0.11
N VAL A 93 9.55 -8.15 1.43
CA VAL A 93 10.72 -8.77 2.09
C VAL A 93 10.84 -10.26 1.80
N ARG A 94 9.73 -11.02 1.81
CA ARG A 94 9.72 -12.46 1.49
C ARG A 94 10.03 -12.75 0.03
N SER A 95 9.72 -11.83 -0.87
CA SER A 95 10.03 -11.97 -2.30
C SER A 95 11.49 -11.67 -2.62
N LEU A 96 12.17 -10.92 -1.74
CA LEU A 96 13.59 -10.63 -1.87
C LEU A 96 14.40 -11.87 -1.47
N SER A 97 15.41 -12.22 -2.27
CA SER A 97 16.32 -13.34 -1.99
C SER A 97 17.40 -12.97 -0.96
N LEU A 98 16.97 -12.53 0.22
CA LEU A 98 17.84 -12.00 1.27
C LEU A 98 18.58 -13.11 2.04
N PRO A 99 19.75 -12.80 2.63
CA PRO A 99 20.35 -13.68 3.63
C PRO A 99 19.37 -13.92 4.79
N ARG A 100 19.21 -15.19 5.19
CA ARG A 100 18.21 -15.63 6.20
C ARG A 100 18.19 -14.79 7.49
N GLY A 101 19.35 -14.35 7.96
CA GLY A 101 19.46 -13.52 9.17
C GLY A 101 18.81 -12.14 9.00
N ILE A 102 19.01 -11.52 7.83
CA ILE A 102 18.46 -10.20 7.48
C ILE A 102 16.95 -10.32 7.26
N GLU A 103 16.51 -11.30 6.48
CA GLU A 103 15.08 -11.56 6.26
C GLU A 103 14.35 -11.75 7.60
N ARG A 104 14.88 -12.60 8.48
CA ARG A 104 14.29 -12.83 9.81
C ARG A 104 14.24 -11.55 10.65
N SER A 105 15.28 -10.74 10.61
CA SER A 105 15.35 -9.47 11.35
C SER A 105 14.31 -8.46 10.85
N PHE A 106 14.15 -8.33 9.54
CA PHE A 106 13.12 -7.51 8.90
C PHE A 106 11.71 -7.99 9.25
N LEU A 107 11.43 -9.28 9.05
CA LEU A 107 10.13 -9.86 9.36
C LEU A 107 9.76 -9.76 10.85
N ALA A 108 10.74 -9.83 11.75
CA ALA A 108 10.50 -9.64 13.18
C ALA A 108 10.01 -8.22 13.49
N LYS A 109 10.61 -7.19 12.87
CA LYS A 109 10.22 -5.78 13.06
C LYS A 109 8.86 -5.49 12.44
N LEU A 110 8.64 -5.94 11.21
CA LEU A 110 7.35 -5.78 10.52
C LEU A 110 6.22 -6.53 11.26
N GLY A 111 6.48 -7.74 11.75
CA GLY A 111 5.52 -8.47 12.58
C GLY A 111 5.24 -7.80 13.92
N ALA A 112 6.22 -7.13 14.52
CA ALA A 112 6.01 -6.32 15.73
C ALA A 112 5.19 -5.06 15.44
N ALA A 113 5.40 -4.42 14.29
CA ALA A 113 4.59 -3.30 13.82
C ALA A 113 3.14 -3.73 13.60
N ALA A 114 2.89 -4.80 12.85
CA ALA A 114 1.55 -5.37 12.62
C ALA A 114 0.81 -5.63 13.94
N ARG A 115 1.43 -6.37 14.87
CA ARG A 115 0.82 -6.62 16.19
C ARG A 115 0.53 -5.35 16.98
N SER A 116 1.31 -4.28 16.79
CA SER A 116 1.08 -3.01 17.47
C SER A 116 -0.09 -2.26 16.85
N LEU A 117 -0.21 -2.27 15.51
CA LEU A 117 -1.37 -1.78 14.79
C LEU A 117 -2.66 -2.51 15.22
N ASP A 118 -2.63 -3.83 15.31
CA ASP A 118 -3.77 -4.65 15.78
C ASP A 118 -4.26 -4.25 17.18
N ARG A 119 -3.36 -3.74 18.04
CA ARG A 119 -3.69 -3.23 19.39
C ARG A 119 -4.01 -1.74 19.44
N GLY A 120 -3.99 -1.04 18.30
CA GLY A 120 -4.13 0.41 18.22
C GLY A 120 -2.91 1.21 18.72
N ASP A 121 -1.78 0.56 18.97
CA ASP A 121 -0.56 1.20 19.47
C ASP A 121 0.29 1.75 18.32
N ARG A 122 -0.15 2.91 17.83
CA ARG A 122 0.48 3.62 16.70
C ARG A 122 1.92 4.08 17.01
N ASN A 123 2.20 4.42 18.26
CA ASN A 123 3.55 4.84 18.67
C ASN A 123 4.53 3.67 18.66
N ALA A 124 4.14 2.52 19.19
CA ALA A 124 4.97 1.32 19.08
C ALA A 124 5.15 0.89 17.61
N ALA A 125 4.08 0.92 16.80
CA ALA A 125 4.18 0.62 15.37
C ALA A 125 5.20 1.52 14.66
N ARG A 126 5.13 2.84 14.90
CA ARG A 126 6.07 3.82 14.36
C ARG A 126 7.52 3.54 14.78
N GLY A 127 7.75 3.20 16.04
CA GLY A 127 9.08 2.82 16.54
C GLY A 127 9.64 1.56 15.85
N GLN A 128 8.80 0.55 15.61
CA GLN A 128 9.21 -0.68 14.92
C GLN A 128 9.49 -0.43 13.43
N LEU A 129 8.68 0.39 12.77
CA LEU A 129 8.90 0.79 11.38
C LEU A 129 10.16 1.66 11.22
N GLY A 130 10.42 2.58 12.15
CA GLY A 130 11.67 3.34 12.17
C GLY A 130 12.90 2.45 12.35
N ALA A 131 12.83 1.45 13.23
CA ALA A 131 13.89 0.46 13.39
C ALA A 131 14.10 -0.38 12.10
N PHE A 132 13.03 -0.69 11.37
CA PHE A 132 13.10 -1.37 10.08
C PHE A 132 13.80 -0.49 9.03
N VAL A 133 13.42 0.77 8.89
CA VAL A 133 14.04 1.73 7.95
C VAL A 133 15.54 1.91 8.23
N ASN A 134 15.92 2.01 9.51
CA ASN A 134 17.33 2.11 9.90
C ASN A 134 18.14 0.87 9.49
N GLU A 135 17.56 -0.33 9.63
CA GLU A 135 18.22 -1.55 9.23
C GLU A 135 18.27 -1.71 7.70
N VAL A 136 17.20 -1.35 6.98
CA VAL A 136 17.19 -1.29 5.50
C VAL A 136 18.34 -0.41 4.99
N SER A 137 18.48 0.79 5.56
CA SER A 137 19.59 1.71 5.22
C SER A 137 20.96 1.09 5.53
N ALA A 138 21.09 0.36 6.63
CA ALA A 138 22.34 -0.29 7.00
C ALA A 138 22.74 -1.48 6.10
N GLN A 139 21.78 -2.03 5.35
CA GLN A 139 21.98 -3.16 4.43
C GLN A 139 22.21 -2.73 2.97
N GLU A 140 22.16 -1.44 2.67
CA GLU A 140 22.48 -0.88 1.35
C GLU A 140 23.91 -1.25 0.93
N GLY A 141 24.05 -1.76 -0.29
CA GLY A 141 25.34 -2.21 -0.84
C GLY A 141 25.91 -3.47 -0.17
N LYS A 142 25.16 -4.07 0.77
CA LYS A 142 25.50 -5.35 1.42
C LYS A 142 24.51 -6.41 0.99
N ALA A 143 23.36 -6.46 1.65
CA ALA A 143 22.31 -7.44 1.40
C ALA A 143 21.20 -6.92 0.51
N LEU A 144 21.14 -5.60 0.27
CA LEU A 144 20.15 -4.95 -0.58
C LEU A 144 20.83 -4.22 -1.74
N ALA A 145 20.27 -4.41 -2.93
CA ALA A 145 20.48 -3.53 -4.06
C ALA A 145 19.76 -2.18 -3.84
N GLU A 146 20.20 -1.13 -4.53
CA GLU A 146 19.64 0.21 -4.37
C GLU A 146 18.14 0.26 -4.68
N THR A 147 17.68 -0.48 -5.69
CA THR A 147 16.26 -0.56 -6.06
C THR A 147 15.43 -1.24 -4.96
N GLU A 148 15.95 -2.29 -4.34
CA GLU A 148 15.27 -3.01 -3.25
C GLU A 148 15.17 -2.13 -2.00
N LYS A 149 16.27 -1.46 -1.62
CA LYS A 149 16.27 -0.48 -0.53
C LYS A 149 15.31 0.66 -0.82
N GLY A 150 15.32 1.22 -2.03
CA GLY A 150 14.40 2.28 -2.44
C GLY A 150 12.93 1.87 -2.32
N LEU A 151 12.58 0.64 -2.74
CA LEU A 151 11.23 0.09 -2.59
C LEU A 151 10.83 -0.04 -1.11
N LEU A 152 11.67 -0.71 -0.31
CA LEU A 152 11.38 -0.97 1.10
C LEU A 152 11.26 0.32 1.92
N THR A 153 12.17 1.28 1.69
CA THR A 153 12.13 2.59 2.36
C THR A 153 10.87 3.34 1.99
N ARG A 154 10.52 3.44 0.70
CA ARG A 154 9.32 4.16 0.26
C ARG A 154 8.03 3.61 0.86
N LEU A 155 7.88 2.28 0.90
CA LEU A 155 6.72 1.63 1.51
C LEU A 155 6.65 1.87 3.02
N ALA A 156 7.79 1.83 3.72
CA ALA A 156 7.85 2.11 5.15
C ALA A 156 7.58 3.58 5.47
N GLU A 157 8.08 4.50 4.66
CA GLU A 157 7.79 5.94 4.77
C GLU A 157 6.30 6.23 4.54
N GLY A 158 5.66 5.56 3.57
CA GLY A 158 4.20 5.64 3.39
C GLY A 158 3.45 5.20 4.65
N ALA A 159 3.86 4.08 5.26
CA ALA A 159 3.29 3.62 6.54
C ALA A 159 3.49 4.63 7.68
N LEU A 160 4.69 5.23 7.77
CA LEU A 160 5.01 6.23 8.79
C LEU A 160 4.19 7.51 8.60
N ALA A 161 4.02 7.96 7.36
CA ALA A 161 3.25 9.16 7.04
C ALA A 161 1.78 9.04 7.46
N VAL A 162 1.16 7.87 7.27
CA VAL A 162 -0.23 7.64 7.69
C VAL A 162 -0.38 7.36 9.19
N LEU A 163 0.71 7.11 9.92
CA LEU A 163 0.70 6.82 11.35
C LEU A 163 0.63 8.08 12.23
N GLY A 164 1.16 9.21 11.76
CA GLY A 164 1.29 10.46 12.53
C GLY A 164 2.56 10.50 13.37
#